data_AF-A0A524R1B4-F1
#
_entry.id   AF-A0A524R1B4-F1
#
_cell.length_a   1.000
_cell.length_b   1.000
_cell.length_c   1.000
_cell.angle_alpha   90.00
_cell.angle_beta   90.00
_cell.angle_gamma   90.00
#
_symmetry.space_group_name_H-M   'P 1'
#
loop_
_entity.id
_entity.type
_entity.pdbx_description
1 polymer ?
#
loop_
_entity_poly.entity_id
_entity_poly.type
_entity_poly.pdbx_seq_one_letter_code
_entity_poly.pdbx_strand_id
1 'polypeptide(L)'
;MGTNKRDSKTSGQLDQARDELFSHILRCEVIEADEEQQKAWMDDTMQYIAERYLDLSKEQLSQIRLLGDRFCQPVVRNQTAGSTS
;
A
#
# COMPACT_ATOMS: atom_id res chain seq x y z
N MET A 1 7.56 -35.27 -4.70
CA MET A 1 6.84 -34.04 -4.32
C MET A 1 7.59 -32.84 -4.89
N GLY A 2 7.07 -32.16 -5.91
CA GLY A 2 7.71 -30.97 -6.48
C GLY A 2 7.05 -29.71 -5.93
N THR A 3 7.67 -29.05 -4.96
CA THR A 3 7.12 -27.88 -4.27
C THR A 3 7.57 -26.56 -4.94
N ASN A 4 6.61 -25.66 -5.16
CA ASN A 4 6.73 -24.19 -5.03
C ASN A 4 7.59 -23.34 -5.99
N LYS A 5 7.64 -23.61 -7.31
CA LYS A 5 8.20 -22.62 -8.27
C LYS A 5 7.24 -21.51 -8.71
N ARG A 6 5.92 -21.69 -8.54
CA ARG A 6 4.91 -20.67 -8.92
C ARG A 6 4.72 -19.61 -7.84
N ASP A 7 4.75 -20.02 -6.58
CA ASP A 7 4.54 -19.14 -5.42
C ASP A 7 5.63 -18.06 -5.30
N SER A 8 6.89 -18.43 -5.57
CA SER A 8 8.05 -17.53 -5.47
C SER A 8 8.05 -16.38 -6.48
N LYS A 9 7.43 -16.55 -7.66
CA LYS A 9 7.33 -15.48 -8.66
C LYS A 9 6.29 -14.45 -8.23
N THR A 10 5.13 -14.90 -7.75
CA THR A 10 4.04 -14.03 -7.32
C THR A 10 4.39 -13.29 -6.02
N SER A 11 5.13 -13.92 -5.10
CA SER A 11 5.67 -13.22 -3.91
C SER A 11 6.65 -12.11 -4.28
N GLY A 12 7.49 -12.32 -5.31
CA GLY A 12 8.39 -11.28 -5.82
C GLY A 12 7.65 -10.11 -6.44
N GLN A 13 6.59 -10.38 -7.21
CA GLN A 13 5.77 -9.32 -7.82
C GLN A 13 4.95 -8.53 -6.79
N LEU A 14 4.46 -9.18 -5.73
CA LEU A 14 3.83 -8.47 -4.63
C LEU A 14 4.82 -7.53 -3.93
N ASP A 15 6.04 -8.01 -3.65
CA ASP A 15 7.06 -7.18 -3.01
C ASP A 15 7.44 -5.96 -3.87
N GLN A 16 7.62 -6.17 -5.18
CA GLN A 16 7.89 -5.10 -6.14
C GLN A 16 6.74 -4.09 -6.24
N ALA A 17 5.50 -4.56 -6.36
CA ALA A 17 4.33 -3.69 -6.43
C ALA A 17 4.15 -2.85 -5.15
N ARG A 18 4.45 -3.44 -3.99
CA ARG A 18 4.46 -2.74 -2.70
C ARG A 18 5.54 -1.67 -2.63
N ASP A 19 6.78 -2.00 -3.01
CA ASP A 19 7.90 -1.05 -2.99
C ASP A 19 7.67 0.12 -3.96
N GLU A 20 7.08 -0.17 -5.13
CA GLU A 20 6.70 0.84 -6.13
C GLU A 20 5.61 1.78 -5.58
N LEU A 21 4.58 1.25 -4.90
CA LEU A 21 3.57 2.06 -4.20
C LEU A 21 4.20 2.97 -3.13
N PHE A 22 5.08 2.45 -2.30
CA PHE A 22 5.75 3.24 -1.26
C PHE A 22 6.66 4.32 -1.84
N SER A 23 7.41 3.99 -2.90
CA SER A 23 8.21 4.97 -3.63
C SER A 23 7.34 6.10 -4.20
N HIS A 24 6.14 5.77 -4.70
CA HIS A 24 5.16 6.74 -5.18
C HIS A 24 4.63 7.64 -4.04
N ILE A 25 4.30 7.08 -2.87
CA ILE A 25 3.85 7.84 -1.69
C ILE A 25 4.93 8.82 -1.23
N LEU A 26 6.19 8.35 -1.16
CA LEU A 26 7.33 9.15 -0.71
C LEU A 26 7.71 10.25 -1.71
N ARG A 27 7.61 10.00 -3.02
CA ARG A 27 7.98 10.99 -4.05
C ARG A 27 6.95 12.10 -4.23
N CYS A 28 5.67 11.82 -4.04
CA CYS A 28 4.59 12.78 -4.31
C CYS A 28 4.22 13.67 -3.11
N GLU A 29 4.99 13.65 -2.00
CA GLU A 29 4.62 14.33 -0.74
C GLU A 29 3.15 14.05 -0.35
N VAL A 30 2.63 12.87 -0.71
CA VAL A 30 1.22 12.49 -0.49
C VAL A 30 0.85 12.55 1.00
N ILE A 31 1.85 12.38 1.86
CA ILE A 31 1.74 12.48 3.31
C ILE A 31 1.23 13.87 3.75
N GLU A 32 1.49 14.93 2.97
CA GLU A 32 1.07 16.31 3.27
C GLU A 32 -0.27 16.68 2.60
N ALA A 33 -0.80 15.84 1.71
CA ALA A 33 -2.10 16.08 1.07
C ALA A 33 -3.27 15.73 2.01
N ASP A 34 -4.41 16.40 1.82
CA ASP A 34 -5.66 16.08 2.54
C ASP A 34 -6.11 14.63 2.32
N GLU A 35 -6.87 14.09 3.28
CA GLU A 35 -7.35 12.70 3.26
C GLU A 35 -8.10 12.33 1.96
N GLU A 36 -8.87 13.26 1.40
CA GLU A 36 -9.59 13.05 0.13
C GLU A 36 -8.62 12.92 -1.06
N GLN A 37 -7.58 13.77 -1.10
CA GLN A 37 -6.52 13.69 -2.11
C GLN A 37 -5.69 12.43 -1.95
N GLN A 38 -5.33 12.06 -0.71
CA GLN A 38 -4.61 10.82 -0.44
C GLN A 38 -5.41 9.62 -0.94
N LYS A 39 -6.72 9.58 -0.69
CA LYS A 39 -7.59 8.51 -1.14
C LYS A 39 -7.70 8.46 -2.66
N ALA A 40 -7.91 9.60 -3.32
CA ALA A 40 -8.01 9.67 -4.78
C ALA A 40 -6.71 9.22 -5.45
N TRP A 41 -5.57 9.71 -4.96
CA TRP A 41 -4.26 9.33 -5.45
C TRP A 41 -3.96 7.84 -5.22
N MET A 42 -4.35 7.32 -4.05
CA MET A 42 -4.18 5.90 -3.72
C MET A 42 -5.02 5.01 -4.65
N ASP A 43 -6.23 5.45 -5.00
CA ASP A 43 -7.09 4.72 -5.93
C ASP A 43 -6.49 4.68 -7.34
N ASP A 44 -6.03 5.82 -7.84
CA ASP A 44 -5.35 5.94 -9.14
C ASP A 44 -4.06 5.10 -9.19
N THR A 45 -3.25 5.17 -8.13
CA THR A 45 -2.01 4.38 -8.03
C THR A 45 -2.32 2.88 -7.95
N MET A 46 -3.38 2.48 -7.24
CA MET A 46 -3.81 1.07 -7.23
C MET A 46 -4.31 0.59 -8.59
N GLN A 47 -4.99 1.44 -9.36
CA GLN A 47 -5.35 1.12 -10.75
C GLN A 47 -4.09 0.88 -11.58
N TYR A 48 -3.11 1.77 -11.51
CA TYR A 48 -1.82 1.63 -12.19
C TYR A 48 -1.11 0.31 -11.82
N ILE A 49 -1.04 -0.02 -10.53
CA ILE A 49 -0.43 -1.27 -10.05
C ILE A 49 -1.21 -2.49 -10.57
N ALA A 50 -2.54 -2.45 -10.57
CA ALA A 50 -3.36 -3.55 -11.06
C ALA A 50 -3.17 -3.81 -12.57
N GLU A 51 -3.02 -2.76 -13.37
CA GLU A 51 -2.76 -2.86 -14.81
C GLU A 51 -1.34 -3.33 -15.12
N ARG A 52 -0.36 -2.91 -14.31
CA ARG A 52 1.05 -3.28 -14.48
C ARG A 52 1.33 -4.71 -14.04
N TYR A 53 0.72 -5.16 -12.95
CA TYR A 53 0.94 -6.47 -12.35
C TYR A 53 -0.29 -7.37 -12.51
N LEU A 54 -0.60 -7.74 -13.76
CA LEU A 54 -1.75 -8.58 -14.12
C LEU A 54 -1.73 -9.99 -13.49
N ASP A 55 -0.56 -10.45 -13.04
CA ASP A 55 -0.39 -11.74 -12.35
C ASP A 55 -0.81 -11.68 -10.87
N LEU A 56 -0.97 -10.47 -10.32
CA LEU A 56 -1.43 -10.30 -8.94
C LEU A 56 -2.93 -10.61 -8.84
N SER A 57 -3.25 -11.47 -7.88
CA SER A 57 -4.63 -11.75 -7.53
C SER A 57 -5.26 -10.54 -6.82
N LYS A 58 -6.59 -10.44 -6.86
CA LYS A 58 -7.32 -9.37 -6.16
C LYS A 58 -6.98 -9.27 -4.67
N GLU A 59 -6.76 -10.41 -4.01
CA GLU A 59 -6.33 -10.44 -2.60
C GLU A 59 -4.95 -9.81 -2.38
N GLN A 60 -4.01 -10.04 -3.30
CA GLN A 60 -2.67 -9.47 -3.26
C GLN A 60 -2.72 -7.95 -3.45
N LEU A 61 -3.53 -7.47 -4.40
CA LEU A 61 -3.79 -6.03 -4.61
C LEU A 61 -4.45 -5.39 -3.38
N SER A 62 -5.45 -6.03 -2.78
CA SER A 62 -6.07 -5.56 -1.54
C SER A 62 -5.07 -5.48 -0.40
N GLN A 63 -4.15 -6.43 -0.28
CA GLN A 63 -3.09 -6.40 0.72
C GLN A 63 -2.14 -5.21 0.50
N ILE A 64 -1.75 -4.94 -0.75
CA ILE A 64 -0.91 -3.78 -1.11
C ILE A 64 -1.62 -2.47 -0.72
N ARG A 65 -2.90 -2.33 -1.06
CA ARG A 65 -3.72 -1.16 -0.69
C ARG A 65 -3.77 -0.96 0.83
N LEU A 66 -4.02 -2.04 1.58
CA LEU A 66 -4.08 -1.98 3.05
C LEU A 66 -2.74 -1.52 3.66
N LEU A 67 -1.63 -1.98 3.11
CA LEU A 67 -0.30 -1.59 3.55
C LEU A 67 -0.01 -0.11 3.24
N GLY A 68 -0.38 0.35 2.04
CA GLY A 68 -0.24 1.76 1.63
C GLY A 68 -1.09 2.70 2.50
N ASP A 69 -2.34 2.32 2.76
CA ASP A 69 -3.24 3.08 3.63
C ASP A 69 -2.66 3.25 5.04
N ARG A 70 -2.17 2.14 5.63
CA ARG A 70 -1.50 2.18 6.94
C ARG A 70 -0.20 2.98 6.95
N PHE A 71 0.47 3.09 5.81
CA PHE A 71 1.68 3.89 5.68
C PHE A 71 1.35 5.40 5.62
N CYS A 72 0.25 5.78 4.97
CA CYS A 72 -0.25 7.17 4.95
C CYS A 72 -0.94 7.59 6.24
N GLN A 73 -1.55 6.65 6.98
CA GLN A 73 -2.12 6.93 8.29
C GLN A 73 -1.04 7.55 9.19
N PRO A 74 -1.31 8.72 9.80
CA PRO A 74 -0.38 9.25 10.79
C PRO A 74 -0.20 8.17 11.84
N VAL A 75 1.04 7.83 12.18
CA VAL A 75 1.31 7.02 13.37
C VAL A 75 0.64 7.78 14.49
N VAL A 76 -0.57 7.36 14.85
CA VAL A 76 -1.25 7.82 16.03
C VAL A 76 -0.35 7.29 17.12
N ARG A 77 0.64 8.11 17.49
CA ARG A 77 1.21 8.08 18.83
C ARG A 77 -0.06 8.17 19.64
N ASN A 78 -0.47 7.04 20.19
CA ASN A 78 -1.46 6.98 21.23
C ASN A 78 -0.97 7.98 22.26
N GLN A 79 -1.38 9.25 22.14
CA GLN A 79 -1.30 10.24 23.18
C GLN A 79 -2.37 9.78 24.17
N THR A 80 -2.05 8.66 24.82
CA THR A 80 -2.53 8.37 26.15
C THR A 80 -2.23 9.60 26.99
N ALA A 81 -3.24 9.98 27.76
CA ALA A 81 -3.22 10.96 28.84
C ALA A 81 -3.48 12.41 28.44
N GLY A 82 -4.75 12.79 28.55
CA GLY A 82 -5.18 14.18 28.59
C GLY A 82 -6.66 14.41 28.93
N SER A 83 -7.39 13.40 29.43
CA SER A 83 -8.65 13.65 30.13
C SER A 83 -8.33 14.30 31.47
N THR A 84 -8.11 15.61 31.46
CA THR A 84 -8.02 16.43 32.68
C THR A 84 -9.31 17.21 32.85
N SER A 85 -10.11 16.68 33.78
CA SER A 85 -11.07 17.29 34.71
C SER A 85 -12.27 18.07 34.20
#